data_AF-A0A7S0QAQ5-F1
#
_entry.id   AF-A0A7S0QAQ5-F1
#
_cell.length_a   1.000
_cell.length_b   1.000
_cell.length_c   1.000
_cell.angle_alpha   90.00
_cell.angle_beta   90.00
_cell.angle_gamma   90.00
#
_symmetry.space_group_name_H-M   'P 1'
#
loop_
_entity.id
_entity.type
_entity.pdbx_description
1 polymer ?
#
loop_
_entity_poly.entity_id
_entity_poly.type
_entity_poly.pdbx_seq_one_letter_code
_entity_poly.pdbx_strand_id
1 'polypeptide(L)'
;MPLHLVATWASAQLFAPPSGGMGGICATQQGATTPRGGKSIEEWWLLSAAECETRCGLTLDCTAYEFAEFTGGKRGYRRCNLYKTPVTHSIPTPGFKCLIKIAGGRSTPMGGAAPTPATTPAAP
;
A
#
# COMPACT_ATOMS: atom_id res chain seq x y z
N MET A 1 36.53 31.74 -0.52
CA MET A 1 35.97 30.48 -1.02
C MET A 1 35.15 29.84 0.11
N PRO A 2 33.85 30.15 0.29
CA PRO A 2 33.06 29.47 1.30
C PRO A 2 32.56 28.12 0.75
N LEU A 3 32.96 27.05 1.41
CA LEU A 3 32.41 25.70 1.22
C LEU A 3 30.97 25.70 1.69
N HIS A 4 30.02 25.64 0.75
CA HIS A 4 28.64 25.31 1.06
C HIS A 4 28.57 23.83 1.46
N LEU A 5 28.39 23.58 2.75
CA LEU A 5 27.89 22.30 3.27
C LEU A 5 26.49 22.08 2.70
N VAL A 6 26.39 21.38 1.57
CA VAL A 6 25.13 20.85 1.09
C VAL A 6 24.79 19.65 1.98
N ALA A 7 24.07 19.91 3.06
CA ALA A 7 23.38 18.84 3.78
C ALA A 7 22.41 18.20 2.78
N THR A 8 22.75 17.01 2.29
CA THR A 8 21.85 16.20 1.50
C THR A 8 20.88 15.54 2.47
N TRP A 9 19.73 16.16 2.67
CA TRP A 9 18.62 15.55 3.40
C TRP A 9 18.12 14.41 2.51
N ALA A 10 18.63 13.20 2.73
CA ALA A 10 18.04 12.00 2.19
C ALA A 10 16.59 11.97 2.72
N SER A 11 15.64 12.31 1.86
CA SER A 11 14.22 12.23 2.19
C SER A 11 13.93 10.77 2.51
N ALA A 12 13.75 10.45 3.79
CA ALA A 12 13.32 9.13 4.20
C ALA A 12 11.99 8.88 3.49
N GLN A 13 11.96 7.95 2.54
CA GLN A 13 10.73 7.58 1.86
C GLN A 13 9.86 6.90 2.90
N LEU A 14 8.80 7.57 3.35
CA LEU A 14 7.84 6.99 4.31
C LEU A 14 7.05 5.83 3.71
N PHE A 15 7.16 5.61 2.39
CA PHE A 15 6.32 4.69 1.65
C PHE A 15 7.14 3.85 0.68
N ALA A 16 6.80 2.55 0.58
CA ALA A 16 7.38 1.61 -0.37
C ALA A 16 6.28 0.93 -1.20
N PRO A 17 6.59 0.50 -2.43
CA PRO A 17 5.69 -0.36 -3.18
C PRO A 17 5.50 -1.71 -2.47
N PRO A 18 4.27 -2.27 -2.46
CA PRO A 18 4.05 -3.67 -2.07
C PRO A 18 4.64 -4.63 -3.09
N SER A 19 4.59 -5.94 -2.80
CA SER A 19 4.78 -6.97 -3.82
C SER A 19 3.78 -6.77 -4.97
N GLY A 20 4.21 -6.85 -6.23
CA GLY A 20 3.37 -6.48 -7.39
C GLY A 20 3.54 -5.02 -7.86
N GLY A 21 4.28 -4.19 -7.11
CA GLY A 21 4.66 -2.84 -7.53
C GLY A 21 3.69 -1.75 -7.06
N MET A 22 3.95 -0.50 -7.43
CA MET A 22 3.14 0.64 -6.98
C MET A 22 1.84 0.85 -7.77
N GLY A 23 1.73 0.32 -8.99
CA GLY A 23 0.62 0.61 -9.91
C GLY A 23 -0.51 -0.41 -9.77
N GLY A 24 -1.41 -0.23 -8.83
CA GLY A 24 -2.52 -1.15 -8.62
C GLY A 24 -3.37 -0.87 -7.38
N ILE A 25 -4.39 -1.71 -7.21
CA ILE A 25 -5.26 -1.76 -6.04
C ILE A 25 -4.53 -2.44 -4.91
N CYS A 26 -4.67 -1.96 -3.67
CA CYS A 26 -4.06 -2.63 -2.52
C CYS A 26 -4.80 -3.92 -2.17
N ALA A 27 -4.04 -4.98 -1.86
CA ALA A 27 -4.59 -6.28 -1.46
C ALA A 27 -3.92 -6.81 -0.20
N THR A 28 -4.73 -7.41 0.67
CA THR A 28 -4.31 -8.03 1.94
C THR A 28 -4.22 -9.55 1.77
N GLN A 29 -3.54 -10.25 2.68
CA GLN A 29 -3.46 -11.71 2.64
C GLN A 29 -4.87 -12.31 2.80
N GLN A 30 -5.22 -13.29 1.95
CA GLN A 30 -6.55 -13.92 1.88
C GLN A 30 -7.06 -14.36 3.27
N GLY A 31 -8.23 -13.85 3.65
CA GLY A 31 -8.90 -14.13 4.93
C GLY A 31 -9.93 -13.05 5.33
N ALA A 32 -9.77 -11.83 4.84
CA ALA A 32 -10.83 -10.81 4.90
C ALA A 32 -11.73 -10.97 3.67
N THR A 33 -12.88 -11.63 3.83
CA THR A 33 -13.93 -11.76 2.82
C THR A 33 -14.54 -10.40 2.45
N THR A 34 -13.82 -9.58 1.68
CA THR A 34 -14.41 -8.50 0.87
C THR A 34 -13.74 -8.47 -0.50
N PRO A 35 -14.50 -8.44 -1.61
CA PRO A 35 -13.97 -8.30 -2.98
C PRO A 35 -13.16 -7.01 -3.24
N ARG A 36 -13.04 -6.12 -2.26
CA ARG A 36 -12.22 -4.91 -2.24
C ARG A 36 -11.19 -5.11 -1.14
N GLY A 37 -9.98 -5.52 -1.51
CA GLY A 37 -8.98 -6.08 -0.60
C GLY A 37 -8.78 -5.24 0.66
N GLY A 38 -8.85 -5.87 1.84
CA GLY A 38 -8.60 -5.22 3.13
C GLY A 38 -9.66 -4.19 3.52
N LYS A 39 -10.04 -4.14 4.80
CA LYS A 39 -10.95 -3.09 5.27
C LYS A 39 -10.21 -1.74 5.19
N SER A 40 -10.52 -0.91 4.19
CA SER A 40 -10.21 0.51 4.27
C SER A 40 -10.96 1.08 5.47
N ILE A 41 -10.26 1.92 6.24
CA ILE A 41 -10.85 2.57 7.41
C ILE A 41 -11.46 3.93 7.07
N GLU A 42 -10.98 4.52 5.99
CA GLU A 42 -11.41 5.82 5.52
C GLU A 42 -11.29 5.87 4.01
N GLU A 43 -12.34 6.41 3.38
CA GLU A 43 -12.41 6.70 1.96
C GLU A 43 -12.63 8.21 1.80
N TRP A 44 -11.73 8.86 1.07
CA TRP A 44 -11.78 10.29 0.80
C TRP A 44 -11.87 10.52 -0.71
N TRP A 45 -12.71 11.47 -1.11
CA TRP A 45 -12.91 11.82 -2.51
C TRP A 45 -12.27 13.15 -2.84
N LEU A 46 -11.87 13.31 -4.10
CA LEU A 46 -11.32 14.54 -4.69
C LEU A 46 -10.00 15.04 -4.08
N LEU A 47 -9.30 14.22 -3.27
CA LEU A 47 -7.94 14.51 -2.83
C LEU A 47 -6.91 14.25 -3.93
N SER A 48 -5.79 14.95 -3.88
CA SER A 48 -4.58 14.61 -4.64
C SER A 48 -3.85 13.41 -4.04
N ALA A 49 -2.96 12.80 -4.83
CA ALA A 49 -2.11 11.71 -4.34
C ALA A 49 -1.22 12.15 -3.16
N ALA A 50 -0.69 13.38 -3.19
CA ALA A 50 0.16 13.92 -2.13
C ALA A 50 -0.61 14.13 -0.82
N GLU A 51 -1.87 14.57 -0.89
CA GLU A 51 -2.74 14.70 0.29
C GLU A 51 -3.10 13.33 0.88
N CYS A 52 -3.36 12.33 0.02
CA CYS A 52 -3.62 10.96 0.45
C CYS A 52 -2.41 10.37 1.21
N GLU A 53 -1.21 10.56 0.65
CA GLU A 53 0.06 10.15 1.25
C GLU A 53 0.30 10.83 2.59
N THR A 54 0.13 12.15 2.65
CA THR A 54 0.31 12.94 3.88
C THR A 54 -0.64 12.47 4.98
N ARG A 55 -1.91 12.21 4.65
CA ARG A 55 -2.89 11.69 5.62
C ARG A 55 -2.49 10.33 6.19
N CYS A 56 -2.05 9.40 5.34
CA CYS A 56 -1.54 8.12 5.85
C CYS A 56 -0.26 8.30 6.68
N GLY A 57 0.62 9.22 6.29
CA GLY A 57 1.83 9.58 7.02
C GLY A 57 1.53 10.04 8.45
N LEU A 58 0.53 10.90 8.61
CA LEU A 58 0.09 11.45 9.90
C LEU A 58 -0.79 10.49 10.72
N THR A 59 -1.48 9.56 10.07
CA THR A 59 -2.35 8.60 10.76
C THR A 59 -1.54 7.46 11.35
N LEU A 60 -1.58 7.30 12.67
CA LEU A 60 -0.79 6.30 13.40
C LEU A 60 -1.12 4.87 12.98
N ASP A 61 -2.41 4.54 12.85
CA ASP A 61 -2.85 3.19 12.47
C ASP A 61 -2.80 2.93 10.96
N CYS A 62 -2.38 3.91 10.15
CA CYS A 62 -2.33 3.70 8.70
C CYS A 62 -1.11 2.85 8.33
N THR A 63 -1.38 1.74 7.66
CA THR A 63 -0.37 0.78 7.19
C THR A 63 -0.10 0.92 5.70
N ALA A 64 -1.05 1.42 4.91
CA ALA A 64 -0.93 1.65 3.48
C ALA A 64 -2.00 2.65 3.01
N TYR A 65 -1.77 3.25 1.84
CA TYR A 65 -2.78 4.01 1.13
C TYR A 65 -2.95 3.50 -0.30
N GLU A 66 -4.17 3.62 -0.81
CA GLU A 66 -4.50 3.46 -2.23
C GLU A 66 -5.07 4.76 -2.77
N PHE A 67 -4.50 5.22 -3.87
CA PHE A 67 -5.00 6.36 -4.62
C PHE A 67 -5.52 5.88 -5.97
N ALA A 68 -6.72 6.32 -6.34
CA ALA A 68 -7.32 6.02 -7.64
C ALA A 68 -7.69 7.31 -8.36
N GLU A 69 -7.30 7.39 -9.62
CA GLU A 69 -7.66 8.46 -10.55
C GLU A 69 -8.49 7.88 -11.69
N PHE A 70 -9.74 8.31 -11.75
CA PHE A 70 -10.69 7.83 -12.73
C PHE A 70 -10.83 8.87 -13.85
N THR A 71 -10.22 8.56 -14.98
CA THR A 71 -10.31 9.33 -16.22
C THR A 71 -11.53 8.87 -17.02
N GLY A 72 -12.74 9.06 -16.47
CA GLY A 72 -13.98 8.67 -17.11
C GLY A 72 -15.15 9.55 -16.69
N GLY A 73 -15.60 10.43 -17.59
CA GLY A 73 -16.73 11.36 -17.38
C GLY A 73 -16.36 12.84 -17.61
N LYS A 74 -17.35 13.74 -17.60
CA LYS A 74 -17.16 15.19 -17.81
C LYS A 74 -16.28 15.87 -16.74
N ARG A 75 -16.04 15.20 -15.61
CA ARG A 75 -15.17 15.63 -14.51
C ARG A 75 -14.52 14.36 -13.95
N GLY A 76 -13.23 14.17 -14.20
CA GLY A 76 -12.47 13.08 -13.59
C GLY A 76 -12.61 13.15 -12.07
N TYR A 77 -12.63 11.98 -11.42
CA TYR A 77 -12.75 11.90 -9.97
C TYR A 77 -11.56 11.13 -9.38
N ARG A 78 -11.23 11.47 -8.15
CA ARG A 78 -10.11 10.89 -7.41
C ARG A 78 -10.62 10.29 -6.12
N ARG A 79 -10.05 9.15 -5.73
CA ARG A 79 -10.37 8.45 -4.48
C ARG A 79 -9.07 8.13 -3.73
N CYS A 80 -9.11 8.26 -2.42
CA CYS A 80 -8.04 7.90 -1.50
C CYS A 80 -8.61 6.94 -0.45
N ASN A 81 -8.01 5.76 -0.32
CA ASN A 81 -8.33 4.77 0.69
C ASN A 81 -7.16 4.63 1.66
N LEU A 82 -7.44 4.68 2.96
CA LEU A 82 -6.44 4.42 4.00
C LEU A 82 -6.69 3.04 4.62
N TYR A 83 -5.64 2.23 4.76
CA TYR A 83 -5.73 0.87 5.28
C TYR A 83 -5.13 0.76 6.68
N LYS A 84 -5.86 0.16 7.64
CA LYS A 84 -5.28 -0.29 8.92
C LYS A 84 -4.73 -1.71 8.88
N THR A 85 -5.20 -2.51 7.92
CA THR A 85 -4.77 -3.89 7.76
C THR A 85 -3.52 -3.97 6.88
N PRO A 86 -2.51 -4.77 7.25
CA PRO A 86 -1.31 -4.95 6.44
C PRO A 86 -1.63 -5.35 5.00
N VAL A 87 -1.27 -4.46 4.07
CA VAL A 87 -1.29 -4.74 2.63
C VAL A 87 -0.07 -5.59 2.29
N THR A 88 -0.27 -6.65 1.51
CA THR A 88 0.79 -7.62 1.17
C THR A 88 1.22 -7.49 -0.28
N HIS A 89 0.27 -7.21 -1.16
CA HIS A 89 0.52 -7.08 -2.58
C HIS A 89 -0.38 -6.01 -3.20
N SER A 90 -0.05 -5.58 -4.41
CA SER A 90 -0.93 -4.81 -5.26
C SER A 90 -1.43 -5.68 -6.43
N ILE A 91 -2.65 -5.39 -6.87
CA ILE A 91 -3.25 -5.97 -8.07
C ILE A 91 -3.13 -4.93 -9.19
N PRO A 92 -2.32 -5.18 -10.24
CA PRO A 92 -2.11 -4.22 -11.31
C PRO A 92 -3.42 -3.71 -11.91
N THR A 93 -3.67 -2.41 -11.77
CA THR A 93 -4.89 -1.77 -12.27
C THR A 93 -4.56 -0.35 -12.73
N PRO A 94 -4.77 0.00 -14.02
CA PRO A 94 -4.50 1.35 -14.52
C PRO A 94 -5.30 2.41 -13.77
N GLY A 95 -4.66 3.54 -13.46
CA GLY A 95 -5.26 4.62 -12.68
C GLY A 95 -5.23 4.40 -11.17
N PHE A 96 -4.65 3.31 -10.67
CA PHE A 96 -4.51 3.04 -9.24
C PHE A 96 -3.04 3.08 -8.81
N LYS A 97 -2.82 3.52 -7.58
CA LYS A 97 -1.52 3.54 -6.90
C LYS A 97 -1.69 2.96 -5.50
N CYS A 98 -0.88 1.96 -5.15
CA CYS A 98 -0.84 1.37 -3.82
C CYS A 98 0.56 1.52 -3.24
N LEU A 99 0.68 2.09 -2.04
CA LEU A 99 1.94 2.18 -1.31
C LEU A 99 1.74 1.80 0.18
N ILE A 100 2.72 1.07 0.72
CA ILE A 100 2.77 0.65 2.12
C ILE A 100 3.61 1.65 2.91
N LYS A 101 3.15 2.03 4.09
CA LYS A 101 3.89 2.87 5.03
C LYS A 101 5.06 2.07 5.64
N ILE A 102 6.28 2.54 5.43
CA ILE A 102 7.49 2.01 6.04
C ILE A 102 7.61 2.63 7.43
N ALA A 103 6.82 2.15 8.39
CA ALA A 103 7.06 2.50 9.79
C ALA A 103 8.47 2.02 10.16
N GLY A 104 9.31 2.90 10.69
CA GLY A 104 10.74 2.67 10.95
C GLY A 104 11.05 1.44 11.81
N GLY A 105 11.06 0.26 11.18
CA GLY A 105 11.57 -0.99 11.77
C GLY A 105 10.64 -2.20 11.78
N ARG A 106 9.40 -2.15 11.24
CA ARG A 106 8.59 -3.36 11.08
C ARG A 106 7.84 -3.42 9.75
N SER A 107 8.56 -3.24 8.65
CA SER A 107 8.26 -4.06 7.48
C SER A 107 8.56 -5.50 7.90
N THR A 108 7.55 -6.27 8.31
CA THR A 108 7.74 -7.71 8.45
C THR A 108 8.20 -8.20 7.08
N PRO A 109 9.43 -8.71 6.92
CA PRO A 109 9.76 -9.39 5.68
C PRO A 109 8.79 -10.56 5.60
N MET A 110 8.03 -10.65 4.51
CA MET A 110 7.40 -11.90 4.10
C MET A 110 8.52 -12.89 3.76
N GLY A 111 9.09 -13.47 4.80
CA GLY A 111 9.96 -14.65 4.78
C GLY A 111 9.24 -15.76 5.52
N GLY A 112 8.05 -16.12 5.07
CA GLY A 112 7.31 -17.27 5.56
C GLY A 112 6.87 -18.08 4.35
N ALA A 113 7.66 -19.09 4.02
CA ALA A 113 7.35 -20.07 2.98
C ALA A 113 5.90 -20.57 3.12
N ALA A 114 5.23 -20.76 1.99
CA ALA A 114 3.97 -21.47 1.95
C ALA A 114 4.11 -22.80 2.72
N PRO A 115 3.16 -23.17 3.60
CA PRO A 115 3.14 -24.52 4.15
C PRO A 115 2.99 -25.48 2.97
N THR A 116 4.00 -26.33 2.76
CA THR A 116 3.91 -27.44 1.82
C THR A 116 2.70 -28.31 2.21
N PRO A 117 1.85 -28.71 1.26
CA PRO A 117 0.79 -29.65 1.56
C PRO A 117 1.43 -30.96 2.03
N ALA A 118 1.06 -31.41 3.23
CA ALA A 118 1.51 -32.68 3.78
C ALA A 118 1.00 -33.80 2.87
N THR A 119 1.93 -34.48 2.19
CA THR A 119 1.65 -35.72 1.45
C THR A 119 1.12 -36.75 2.44
N THR A 120 -0.16 -37.07 2.35
CA THR A 120 -0.78 -38.15 3.13
C THR A 120 -0.21 -39.47 2.63
N PRO A 121 0.36 -40.35 3.49
CA PRO A 121 0.78 -41.68 3.07
C PRO A 121 -0.46 -42.51 2.76
N ALA A 122 -0.45 -43.16 1.60
CA ALA A 122 -1.42 -44.19 1.23
C ALA A 122 -1.32 -45.36 2.23
N ALA A 123 -2.46 -45.75 2.80
CA ALA A 123 -2.59 -46.95 3.62
C ALA A 123 -2.71 -48.20 2.71
N PRO A 124 -2.29 -49.39 3.20
CA PRO A 124 -2.17 -50.63 2.41
C PRO A 124 -3.50 -51.26 1.98
#